data_AF-A0A7X7M634-F1
#
_entry.id   AF-A0A7X7M634-F1
#
_cell.length_a   1.000
_cell.length_b   1.000
_cell.length_c   1.000
_cell.angle_alpha   90.00
_cell.angle_beta   90.00
_cell.angle_gamma   90.00
#
_symmetry.space_group_name_H-M   'P 1'
#
loop_
_entity.id
_entity.type
_entity.pdbx_description
1 polymer ?
#
loop_
_entity_poly.entity_id
_entity_poly.type
_entity_poly.pdbx_seq_one_letter_code
_entity_poly.pdbx_strand_id
1 'polypeptide(L)'
;MRKFLLSFLLICVFFIGVFSPPALATDEGGDIWASGAEALPWDGNYPVYYQLTGTWVYTLVHDIVIRNNSKYMAFNVEISLPLIDENLPAYAVLEGEQLSQPPASITEDENGHRIAHYIIPYLYGNQSLTLSQRYVLNSSSLSYIFDRSNVADAYLDAEIAPLAIYLQPENNINSQNPAIIAFAQNAVAGISDPYQKARALFSAVNLYLNYSNADTDQSASATLDRGSAYCQGYTNLYLACLRAVGVAARQQSGYLYMPQKHTTVEYIDAVNGRIKLNSLRHTWVEFFLPQIGWVAADPTFTYTYEMNGIVQKFPDWNYFASITGERRYIFFREGTLNGESIDFTADFSSIGGEISASFNSYLLPGSHLASFNDLEGHWAADAVAYCVRNGLFTGVSTTKFAPDQAMTRAMFVTVMGRLFEMLDGEIAANSNSMLQFRDIDPGAYYAKYLSWSVDNSLIAGYGDGCFGPNDLVTRQQMAKIIFLFAGLTGKDISAYDGAYLGFADSADIALWAYNGVGYCNDRGIIIGMPGNLFAPALPATRAQVATILHRTAGVLQE
;
A
#
# COMPACT_ATOMS: atom_id res chain seq x y z
N MET A 1 -18.75 65.49 -50.30
CA MET A 1 -17.72 66.19 -51.10
C MET A 1 -16.40 65.46 -50.89
N ARG A 2 -15.93 64.71 -51.91
CA ARG A 2 -14.64 64.95 -52.63
C ARG A 2 -13.41 64.95 -51.70
N LYS A 3 -12.66 63.84 -51.63
CA LYS A 3 -11.52 63.44 -52.50
C LYS A 3 -10.33 64.40 -52.43
N PHE A 4 -9.14 63.88 -52.12
CA PHE A 4 -7.90 63.82 -52.95
C PHE A 4 -6.76 63.27 -52.05
N LEU A 5 -6.15 62.09 -52.31
CA LEU A 5 -5.08 61.75 -53.28
C LEU A 5 -3.78 62.57 -53.00
N LEU A 6 -2.53 62.07 -53.03
CA LEU A 6 -1.82 60.97 -53.73
C LEU A 6 -0.37 60.97 -53.15
N SER A 7 0.29 59.83 -52.86
CA SER A 7 1.37 59.19 -53.69
C SER A 7 2.79 59.78 -53.55
N PHE A 8 3.95 59.10 -53.60
CA PHE A 8 4.49 57.80 -54.08
C PHE A 8 5.80 57.53 -53.25
N LEU A 9 6.46 56.36 -53.20
CA LEU A 9 7.08 55.63 -54.32
C LEU A 9 7.48 54.18 -53.95
N LEU A 10 7.20 53.28 -54.89
CA LEU A 10 7.56 51.87 -55.08
C LEU A 10 9.08 51.62 -55.19
N ILE A 11 9.54 50.40 -54.86
CA ILE A 11 10.23 49.49 -55.82
C ILE A 11 9.81 48.03 -55.54
N CYS A 12 9.38 47.36 -56.63
CA CYS A 12 8.99 45.95 -56.77
C CYS A 12 10.12 45.07 -57.33
N VAL A 13 10.00 43.74 -57.18
CA VAL A 13 10.11 42.64 -58.19
C VAL A 13 9.55 41.35 -57.49
N PHE A 14 8.34 40.80 -57.70
CA PHE A 14 7.74 39.96 -58.78
C PHE A 14 8.54 38.67 -59.15
N PHE A 15 8.03 37.44 -59.32
CA PHE A 15 6.74 36.99 -59.87
C PHE A 15 6.53 35.43 -59.75
N ILE A 16 5.25 34.99 -59.72
CA ILE A 16 4.61 33.69 -60.15
C ILE A 16 4.57 32.55 -59.10
N GLY A 17 3.46 31.92 -58.68
CA GLY A 17 2.05 31.90 -59.10
C GLY A 17 1.61 30.52 -59.61
N VAL A 18 0.61 29.86 -58.96
CA VAL A 18 -0.53 29.06 -59.52
C VAL A 18 -1.19 28.13 -58.44
N PHE A 19 -2.51 27.95 -58.60
CA PHE A 19 -3.59 27.33 -57.79
C PHE A 19 -3.56 25.79 -57.53
N SER A 20 -4.35 25.36 -56.51
CA SER A 20 -4.62 24.05 -55.83
C SER A 20 -5.49 22.99 -56.60
N PRO A 21 -5.98 21.82 -56.04
CA PRO A 21 -5.58 20.82 -54.99
C PRO A 21 -5.72 19.33 -55.52
N PRO A 22 -6.01 18.23 -54.75
CA PRO A 22 -5.51 17.65 -53.48
C PRO A 22 -4.80 16.26 -53.66
N ALA A 23 -4.08 15.72 -52.65
CA ALA A 23 -4.03 14.27 -52.33
C ALA A 23 -3.01 13.87 -51.23
N LEU A 24 -3.54 13.14 -50.23
CA LEU A 24 -2.99 11.96 -49.53
C LEU A 24 -1.87 12.12 -48.47
N ALA A 25 -2.35 12.12 -47.22
CA ALA A 25 -1.96 11.30 -46.07
C ALA A 25 -0.57 10.64 -46.07
N THR A 26 0.19 10.95 -45.01
CA THR A 26 0.79 9.93 -44.15
C THR A 26 0.60 10.37 -42.70
N ASP A 27 -0.23 9.62 -41.98
CA ASP A 27 -0.25 9.51 -40.52
C ASP A 27 1.18 9.32 -40.00
N GLU A 28 1.57 10.12 -39.01
CA GLU A 28 2.22 9.62 -37.80
C GLU A 28 1.68 10.47 -36.65
N GLY A 29 0.70 9.88 -35.95
CA GLY A 29 0.01 10.48 -34.83
C GLY A 29 0.96 10.78 -33.69
N GLY A 30 0.96 12.04 -33.25
CA GLY A 30 1.40 12.36 -31.90
C GLY A 30 0.37 11.78 -30.93
N ASP A 31 0.77 10.76 -30.19
CA ASP A 31 0.02 10.22 -29.06
C ASP A 31 -0.12 11.32 -27.99
N ILE A 32 -1.26 12.01 -28.03
CA ILE A 32 -1.73 12.84 -26.92
C ILE A 32 -2.47 11.89 -26.00
N TRP A 33 -1.76 11.36 -25.02
CA TRP A 33 -2.32 10.57 -23.93
C TRP A 33 -3.37 11.41 -23.21
N ALA A 34 -4.65 11.14 -23.48
CA ALA A 34 -5.75 11.68 -22.68
C ALA A 34 -5.76 10.92 -21.35
N SER A 35 -5.03 11.49 -20.40
CA SER A 35 -4.97 11.15 -18.99
C SER A 35 -6.37 10.99 -18.40
N GLY A 36 -6.66 9.82 -17.83
CA GLY A 36 -7.88 9.57 -17.08
C GLY A 36 -7.98 10.52 -15.89
N ALA A 37 -9.18 11.09 -15.72
CA ALA A 37 -9.70 11.80 -14.55
C ALA A 37 -8.71 12.69 -13.78
N GLU A 38 -8.87 14.00 -13.94
CA GLU A 38 -8.22 14.99 -13.08
C GLU A 38 -8.43 14.67 -11.59
N ALA A 39 -7.46 15.03 -10.77
CA ALA A 39 -7.66 15.24 -9.35
C ALA A 39 -7.13 16.65 -9.03
N LEU A 40 -7.51 17.16 -7.86
CA LEU A 40 -7.27 18.53 -7.34
C LEU A 40 -8.35 19.55 -7.75
N PRO A 41 -8.38 20.75 -7.15
CA PRO A 41 -8.62 21.03 -5.74
C PRO A 41 -9.74 22.07 -5.64
N TRP A 42 -10.93 21.66 -5.20
CA TRP A 42 -11.89 22.66 -4.75
C TRP A 42 -12.64 22.20 -3.51
N ASP A 43 -12.00 22.42 -2.37
CA ASP A 43 -12.62 22.52 -1.06
C ASP A 43 -13.07 23.96 -0.80
N GLY A 44 -13.78 24.57 -1.76
CA GLY A 44 -14.63 25.70 -1.41
C GLY A 44 -15.42 25.31 -0.16
N ASN A 45 -15.45 26.17 0.87
CA ASN A 45 -16.04 25.96 2.20
C ASN A 45 -17.50 25.47 2.13
N TYR A 46 -17.71 24.23 1.71
CA TYR A 46 -18.98 23.55 1.72
C TYR A 46 -19.11 22.87 3.07
N PRO A 47 -20.28 22.95 3.71
CA PRO A 47 -20.54 22.17 4.90
C PRO A 47 -20.25 20.68 4.63
N VAL A 48 -19.71 19.97 5.62
CA VAL A 48 -19.54 18.52 5.52
C VAL A 48 -20.93 17.88 5.50
N TYR A 49 -21.36 17.40 4.34
CA TYR A 49 -22.67 16.80 4.12
C TYR A 49 -22.65 15.28 4.15
N TYR A 50 -21.70 14.68 4.86
CA TYR A 50 -21.58 13.24 4.98
C TYR A 50 -21.17 12.83 6.38
N GLN A 51 -21.50 11.59 6.73
CA GLN A 51 -21.07 10.94 7.94
C GLN A 51 -20.22 9.73 7.58
N LEU A 52 -19.05 9.66 8.20
CA LEU A 52 -18.21 8.49 8.17
C LEU A 52 -18.55 7.59 9.36
N THR A 53 -18.74 6.30 9.09
CA THR A 53 -18.97 5.29 10.13
C THR A 53 -18.23 4.01 9.75
N GLY A 54 -17.96 3.12 10.72
CA GLY A 54 -17.32 1.84 10.44
C GLY A 54 -15.96 2.01 9.76
N THR A 55 -14.93 2.24 10.55
CA THR A 55 -13.58 2.52 10.08
C THR A 55 -12.76 1.23 10.06
N TRP A 56 -12.00 1.02 8.99
CA TRP A 56 -11.18 -0.18 8.79
C TRP A 56 -9.82 0.20 8.27
N VAL A 57 -8.79 -0.30 8.94
CA VAL A 57 -7.40 -0.13 8.52
C VAL A 57 -6.97 -1.39 7.76
N TYR A 58 -6.43 -1.20 6.57
CA TYR A 58 -5.85 -2.25 5.75
C TYR A 58 -4.48 -1.84 5.24
N THR A 59 -3.62 -2.82 5.02
CA THR A 59 -2.37 -2.63 4.28
C THR A 59 -2.50 -3.26 2.91
N LEU A 60 -2.40 -2.44 1.87
CA LEU A 60 -2.25 -2.89 0.50
C LEU A 60 -0.77 -3.19 0.29
N VAL A 61 -0.48 -4.34 -0.30
CA VAL A 61 0.88 -4.74 -0.64
C VAL A 61 0.92 -5.09 -2.11
N HIS A 62 1.80 -4.43 -2.83
CA HIS A 62 2.07 -4.70 -4.25
C HIS A 62 3.52 -5.14 -4.38
N ASP A 63 3.71 -6.41 -4.72
CA ASP A 63 5.02 -6.99 -5.01
C ASP A 63 5.23 -7.06 -6.52
N ILE A 64 6.10 -6.20 -7.03
CA ILE A 64 6.50 -6.10 -8.43
C ILE A 64 7.77 -6.92 -8.63
N VAL A 65 7.63 -8.10 -9.23
CA VAL A 65 8.76 -8.98 -9.53
C VAL A 65 9.26 -8.69 -10.94
N ILE A 66 10.44 -8.08 -11.03
CA ILE A 66 11.13 -7.74 -12.27
C ILE A 66 12.10 -8.86 -12.57
N ARG A 67 12.01 -9.44 -13.76
CA ARG A 67 12.81 -10.58 -14.17
C ARG A 67 13.54 -10.29 -15.47
N ASN A 68 14.81 -10.65 -15.52
CA ASN A 68 15.55 -10.78 -16.77
C ASN A 68 15.41 -12.22 -17.28
N ASN A 69 14.59 -12.42 -18.31
CA ASN A 69 14.32 -13.73 -18.90
C ASN A 69 15.42 -14.24 -19.82
N SER A 70 16.39 -13.37 -20.14
CA SER A 70 17.54 -13.74 -20.95
C SER A 70 18.69 -14.27 -20.08
N LYS A 71 19.67 -14.91 -20.73
CA LYS A 71 20.96 -15.26 -20.11
C LYS A 71 21.95 -14.09 -20.06
N TYR A 72 21.65 -12.98 -20.73
CA TYR A 72 22.53 -11.82 -20.82
C TYR A 72 22.19 -10.82 -19.74
N MET A 73 23.15 -10.01 -19.31
CA MET A 73 22.90 -8.95 -18.33
C MET A 73 22.10 -7.82 -18.99
N ALA A 74 21.11 -7.31 -18.26
CA ALA A 74 20.43 -6.07 -18.60
C ALA A 74 21.07 -4.92 -17.82
N PHE A 75 21.18 -3.75 -18.45
CA PHE A 75 21.71 -2.54 -17.84
C PHE A 75 20.68 -1.42 -17.90
N ASN A 76 20.75 -0.50 -16.93
CA ASN A 76 19.87 0.67 -16.84
C ASN A 76 18.40 0.28 -17.05
N VAL A 77 17.93 -0.68 -16.26
CA VAL A 77 16.51 -1.06 -16.32
C VAL A 77 15.73 0.05 -15.63
N GLU A 78 15.05 0.86 -16.43
CA GLU A 78 14.18 1.94 -15.97
C GLU A 78 12.77 1.40 -15.81
N ILE A 79 12.13 1.76 -14.69
CA ILE A 79 10.80 1.28 -14.36
C ILE A 79 10.01 2.44 -13.74
N SER A 80 8.85 2.72 -14.31
CA SER A 80 7.89 3.65 -13.73
C SER A 80 6.77 2.85 -13.07
N LEU A 81 6.49 3.11 -11.79
CA LEU A 81 5.42 2.45 -11.04
C LEU A 81 4.48 3.51 -10.44
N PRO A 82 3.16 3.44 -10.68
CA PRO A 82 2.23 4.30 -9.97
C PRO A 82 2.33 4.10 -8.45
N LEU A 83 2.11 5.18 -7.72
CA LEU A 83 1.92 5.19 -6.28
C LEU A 83 0.46 5.52 -5.96
N ILE A 84 0.06 5.35 -4.70
CA ILE A 84 -1.23 5.89 -4.25
C ILE A 84 -1.17 7.43 -4.25
N ASP A 85 -2.21 8.04 -4.80
CA ASP A 85 -2.37 9.49 -4.79
C ASP A 85 -2.55 10.01 -3.37
N GLU A 86 -2.01 11.19 -3.08
CA GLU A 86 -2.21 11.85 -1.77
C GLU A 86 -3.63 12.43 -1.64
N ASN A 87 -4.27 12.75 -2.76
CA ASN A 87 -5.63 13.26 -2.80
C ASN A 87 -6.66 12.12 -2.93
N LEU A 88 -7.04 11.56 -1.79
CA LEU A 88 -7.98 10.44 -1.71
C LEU A 88 -9.45 10.90 -1.59
N PRO A 89 -10.43 10.05 -1.97
CA PRO A 89 -11.84 10.30 -1.67
C PRO A 89 -12.09 10.49 -0.18
N ALA A 90 -13.17 11.22 0.17
CA ALA A 90 -13.48 11.64 1.55
C ALA A 90 -13.59 10.51 2.59
N TYR A 91 -13.72 9.26 2.16
CA TYR A 91 -13.84 8.07 3.00
C TYR A 91 -12.56 7.24 3.06
N ALA A 92 -11.45 7.71 2.49
CA ALA A 92 -10.15 7.04 2.48
C ALA A 92 -9.04 7.98 2.95
N VAL A 93 -8.12 7.47 3.77
CA VAL A 93 -6.94 8.19 4.27
C VAL A 93 -5.72 7.29 4.12
N LEU A 94 -4.64 7.82 3.55
CA LEU A 94 -3.33 7.17 3.52
C LEU A 94 -2.63 7.46 4.84
N GLU A 95 -2.56 6.46 5.73
CA GLU A 95 -1.91 6.58 7.04
C GLU A 95 -0.40 6.32 6.96
N GLY A 96 0.05 5.63 5.92
CA GLY A 96 1.48 5.49 5.67
C GLY A 96 1.80 4.75 4.38
N GLU A 97 2.98 5.05 3.85
CA GLU A 97 3.55 4.50 2.63
C GLU A 97 4.95 3.98 2.93
N GLN A 98 5.27 2.82 2.38
CA GLN A 98 6.60 2.23 2.45
C GLN A 98 6.96 1.57 1.13
N LEU A 99 8.17 1.84 0.65
CA LEU A 99 8.72 1.31 -0.59
C LEU A 99 10.01 0.52 -0.27
N SER A 100 10.12 -0.71 -0.77
CA SER A 100 11.27 -1.60 -0.51
C SER A 100 12.61 -1.07 -0.96
N GLN A 101 12.58 -0.22 -1.97
CA GLN A 101 13.73 0.55 -2.41
C GLN A 101 13.25 1.97 -2.61
N PRO A 102 14.08 2.97 -2.24
CA PRO A 102 13.78 4.34 -2.60
C PRO A 102 13.83 4.47 -4.14
N PRO A 103 12.81 5.06 -4.77
CA PRO A 103 12.88 5.38 -6.19
C PRO A 103 13.96 6.44 -6.44
N ALA A 104 14.48 6.49 -7.67
CA ALA A 104 15.40 7.53 -8.11
C ALA A 104 14.72 8.91 -8.10
N SER A 105 13.43 8.97 -8.44
CA SER A 105 12.59 10.15 -8.33
C SER A 105 11.11 9.76 -8.24
N ILE A 106 10.30 10.67 -7.71
CA ILE A 106 8.83 10.59 -7.80
C ILE A 106 8.37 11.82 -8.58
N THR A 107 7.57 11.62 -9.61
CA THR A 107 6.89 12.72 -10.32
C THR A 107 5.42 12.75 -9.93
N GLU A 108 4.85 13.94 -9.96
CA GLU A 108 3.44 14.18 -9.77
C GLU A 108 2.92 14.93 -11.01
N ASP A 109 1.85 14.45 -11.62
CA ASP A 109 1.21 15.19 -12.72
C ASP A 109 0.31 16.32 -12.18
N GLU A 110 -0.29 17.09 -13.08
CA GLU A 110 -1.19 18.20 -12.72
C GLU A 110 -2.45 17.76 -11.95
N ASN A 111 -2.68 16.46 -11.86
CA ASN A 111 -3.82 15.84 -11.23
C ASN A 111 -3.47 15.20 -9.88
N GLY A 112 -2.23 15.35 -9.41
CA GLY A 112 -1.78 14.75 -8.16
C GLY A 112 -1.41 13.27 -8.28
N HIS A 113 -1.31 12.74 -9.52
CA HIS A 113 -0.94 11.35 -9.72
C HIS A 113 0.55 11.14 -9.54
N ARG A 114 0.90 10.24 -8.63
CA ARG A 114 2.29 10.00 -8.25
C ARG A 114 2.84 8.79 -8.99
N ILE A 115 4.02 8.97 -9.61
CA ILE A 115 4.76 7.90 -10.28
C ILE A 115 6.16 7.81 -9.69
N ALA A 116 6.53 6.64 -9.16
CA ALA A 116 7.86 6.33 -8.72
C ALA A 116 8.71 5.80 -9.88
N HIS A 117 9.84 6.45 -10.13
CA HIS A 117 10.81 6.04 -11.16
C HIS A 117 12.00 5.35 -10.52
N TYR A 118 12.25 4.12 -10.92
CA TYR A 118 13.36 3.30 -10.47
C TYR A 118 14.39 3.15 -11.58
N ILE A 119 15.68 3.16 -11.19
CA ILE A 119 16.79 2.84 -12.09
C ILE A 119 17.55 1.68 -11.45
N ILE A 120 17.50 0.52 -12.10
CA ILE A 120 18.28 -0.65 -11.69
C ILE A 120 19.55 -0.68 -12.56
N PRO A 121 20.74 -0.43 -11.98
CA PRO A 121 21.96 -0.27 -12.78
C PRO A 121 22.28 -1.51 -13.62
N TYR A 122 22.06 -2.69 -13.06
CA TYR A 122 22.20 -3.96 -13.76
C TYR A 122 21.29 -5.05 -13.15
N LEU A 123 20.84 -5.98 -13.99
CA LEU A 123 20.14 -7.20 -13.57
C LEU A 123 20.74 -8.40 -14.32
N TYR A 124 21.34 -9.35 -13.60
CA TYR A 124 21.99 -10.50 -14.22
C TYR A 124 20.97 -11.37 -14.97
N GLY A 125 21.47 -12.15 -15.94
CA GLY A 125 20.63 -13.08 -16.69
C GLY A 125 19.95 -14.10 -15.77
N ASN A 126 18.68 -14.38 -16.02
CA ASN A 126 17.80 -15.23 -15.20
C ASN A 126 17.59 -14.76 -13.75
N GLN A 127 18.00 -13.55 -13.39
CA GLN A 127 17.77 -12.99 -12.06
C GLN A 127 16.39 -12.31 -12.00
N SER A 128 15.82 -12.30 -10.80
CA SER A 128 14.68 -11.46 -10.45
C SER A 128 15.03 -10.48 -9.32
N LEU A 129 14.39 -9.32 -9.35
CA LEU A 129 14.35 -8.31 -8.29
C LEU A 129 12.89 -8.07 -7.92
N THR A 130 12.58 -7.91 -6.63
CA THR A 130 11.23 -7.54 -6.19
C THR A 130 11.25 -6.14 -5.61
N LEU A 131 10.43 -5.24 -6.17
CA LEU A 131 10.06 -3.98 -5.55
C LEU A 131 8.73 -4.20 -4.82
N SER A 132 8.65 -3.85 -3.54
CA SER A 132 7.42 -3.96 -2.75
C SER A 132 6.95 -2.55 -2.40
N GLN A 133 5.65 -2.30 -2.58
CA GLN A 133 4.98 -1.08 -2.16
C GLN A 133 3.92 -1.44 -1.14
N ARG A 134 3.96 -0.79 0.03
CA ARG A 134 3.01 -0.99 1.12
C ARG A 134 2.31 0.30 1.43
N TYR A 135 0.99 0.26 1.44
CA TYR A 135 0.15 1.41 1.76
C TYR A 135 -0.82 1.05 2.87
N VAL A 136 -0.73 1.73 4.01
CA VAL A 136 -1.74 1.62 5.08
C VAL A 136 -2.85 2.60 4.75
N LEU A 137 -3.99 2.05 4.36
CA LEU A 137 -5.20 2.80 4.08
C LEU A 137 -6.20 2.62 5.21
N ASN A 138 -6.73 3.73 5.68
CA ASN A 138 -7.87 3.80 6.54
C ASN A 138 -9.11 4.16 5.70
N SER A 139 -10.03 3.21 5.57
CA SER A 139 -11.27 3.36 4.81
C SER A 139 -12.47 3.36 5.76
N SER A 140 -13.51 4.13 5.43
CA SER A 140 -14.75 4.21 6.21
C SER A 140 -15.98 3.99 5.33
N SER A 141 -17.09 3.57 5.96
CA SER A 141 -18.42 3.71 5.35
C SER A 141 -18.74 5.19 5.20
N LEU A 142 -19.54 5.53 4.18
CA LEU A 142 -19.91 6.89 3.84
C LEU A 142 -21.43 6.98 3.69
N SER A 143 -22.07 7.94 4.33
CA SER A 143 -23.48 8.24 4.10
C SER A 143 -23.66 9.73 3.97
N TYR A 144 -24.29 10.19 2.89
CA TYR A 144 -24.50 11.62 2.69
C TYR A 144 -25.77 12.08 3.42
N ILE A 145 -25.60 13.13 4.25
CA ILE A 145 -26.61 13.75 5.11
C ILE A 145 -26.80 15.20 4.65
N PHE A 146 -27.47 15.39 3.52
CA PHE A 146 -27.95 16.69 3.08
C PHE A 146 -29.45 16.67 2.85
N ASP A 147 -30.10 17.80 3.11
CA ASP A 147 -31.48 18.00 2.69
C ASP A 147 -31.50 18.19 1.17
N ARG A 148 -32.02 17.17 0.50
CA ARG A 148 -32.08 17.05 -0.95
C ARG A 148 -32.90 18.15 -1.61
N SER A 149 -33.81 18.79 -0.86
CA SER A 149 -34.58 19.93 -1.37
C SER A 149 -33.77 21.22 -1.49
N ASN A 150 -32.57 21.26 -0.90
CA ASN A 150 -31.66 22.39 -0.96
C ASN A 150 -30.58 22.26 -2.04
N VAL A 151 -30.56 21.15 -2.79
CA VAL A 151 -29.67 21.03 -3.95
C VAL A 151 -30.18 21.98 -5.03
N ALA A 152 -29.30 22.84 -5.54
CA ALA A 152 -29.69 23.80 -6.57
C ALA A 152 -30.01 23.10 -7.88
N ASP A 153 -31.06 23.55 -8.57
CA ASP A 153 -31.48 23.03 -9.88
C ASP A 153 -30.44 23.26 -11.00
N ALA A 154 -29.44 24.12 -10.76
CA ALA A 154 -28.39 24.46 -11.71
C ALA A 154 -27.06 24.72 -10.99
N TYR A 155 -25.97 24.43 -11.69
CA TYR A 155 -24.62 24.80 -11.26
C TYR A 155 -24.39 26.30 -11.47
N LEU A 156 -23.67 26.94 -10.56
CA LEU A 156 -23.10 28.26 -10.80
C LEU A 156 -21.95 28.16 -11.81
N ASP A 157 -21.73 29.19 -12.62
CA ASP A 157 -20.63 29.21 -13.60
C ASP A 157 -19.26 28.93 -12.94
N ALA A 158 -19.06 29.46 -11.73
CA ALA A 158 -17.86 29.23 -10.94
C ALA A 158 -17.70 27.78 -10.43
N GLU A 159 -18.82 27.05 -10.24
CA GLU A 159 -18.80 25.64 -9.83
C GLU A 159 -18.52 24.72 -11.01
N ILE A 160 -19.10 25.01 -12.18
CA ILE A 160 -19.01 24.11 -13.34
C ILE A 160 -17.79 24.36 -14.23
N ALA A 161 -17.24 25.57 -14.24
CA ALA A 161 -16.03 25.90 -15.00
C ALA A 161 -14.84 24.98 -14.68
N PRO A 162 -14.48 24.69 -13.42
CA PRO A 162 -13.41 23.73 -13.11
C PRO A 162 -13.82 22.28 -13.38
N LEU A 163 -15.11 22.00 -13.63
CA LEU A 163 -15.62 20.66 -13.88
C LEU A 163 -15.81 20.35 -15.36
N ALA A 164 -15.36 21.24 -16.25
CA ALA A 164 -15.60 21.15 -17.69
C ALA A 164 -15.09 19.82 -18.28
N ILE A 165 -13.98 19.26 -17.77
CA ILE A 165 -13.47 17.96 -18.22
C ILE A 165 -14.44 16.83 -17.91
N TYR A 166 -15.10 16.86 -16.76
CA TYR A 166 -16.00 15.81 -16.28
C TYR A 166 -17.37 15.84 -16.95
N LEU A 167 -17.55 16.73 -17.93
CA LEU A 167 -18.71 16.80 -18.82
C LEU A 167 -18.37 16.30 -20.23
N GLN A 168 -17.07 16.19 -20.57
CA GLN A 168 -16.63 15.75 -21.89
C GLN A 168 -16.77 14.24 -22.08
N PRO A 169 -16.94 13.77 -23.33
CA PRO A 169 -16.81 12.35 -23.63
C PRO A 169 -15.35 11.90 -23.45
N GLU A 170 -15.17 10.64 -23.08
CA GLU A 170 -13.86 9.97 -23.00
C GLU A 170 -13.90 8.65 -23.78
N ASN A 171 -12.74 8.03 -24.00
CA ASN A 171 -12.67 6.67 -24.54
C ASN A 171 -13.52 5.72 -23.67
N ASN A 172 -14.31 4.86 -24.32
CA ASN A 172 -15.31 3.99 -23.68
C ASN A 172 -16.47 4.70 -22.96
N ILE A 173 -16.47 6.03 -22.82
CA ILE A 173 -17.50 6.84 -22.14
C ILE A 173 -17.95 7.95 -23.09
N ASN A 174 -18.47 7.57 -24.26
CA ASN A 174 -18.92 8.53 -25.26
C ASN A 174 -20.30 9.12 -24.90
N SER A 175 -20.32 10.15 -24.05
CA SER A 175 -21.52 10.88 -23.64
C SER A 175 -22.25 11.61 -24.78
N GLN A 176 -21.61 11.76 -25.95
CA GLN A 176 -22.19 12.39 -27.13
C GLN A 176 -22.88 11.38 -28.07
N ASN A 177 -22.85 10.08 -27.75
CA ASN A 177 -23.54 9.07 -28.54
C ASN A 177 -25.06 9.33 -28.55
N PRO A 178 -25.73 9.42 -29.73
CA PRO A 178 -27.16 9.71 -29.81
C PRO A 178 -28.08 8.75 -29.05
N ALA A 179 -27.73 7.45 -29.01
CA ALA A 179 -28.50 6.45 -28.27
C ALA A 179 -28.38 6.65 -26.75
N ILE A 180 -27.19 6.98 -26.26
CA ILE A 180 -26.95 7.31 -24.84
C ILE A 180 -27.69 8.59 -24.47
N ILE A 181 -27.62 9.64 -25.30
CA ILE A 181 -28.37 10.89 -25.09
C ILE A 181 -29.87 10.59 -25.01
N ALA A 182 -30.42 9.82 -25.96
CA ALA A 182 -31.83 9.48 -25.97
C ALA A 182 -32.23 8.66 -24.73
N PHE A 183 -31.44 7.64 -24.36
CA PHE A 183 -31.67 6.85 -23.15
C PHE A 183 -31.69 7.73 -21.90
N ALA A 184 -30.69 8.59 -21.75
CA ALA A 184 -30.55 9.46 -20.60
C ALA A 184 -31.68 10.51 -20.52
N GLN A 185 -32.00 11.18 -21.64
CA GLN A 185 -33.08 12.18 -21.73
C GLN A 185 -34.45 11.58 -21.40
N ASN A 186 -34.72 10.35 -21.86
CA ASN A 186 -35.97 9.66 -21.54
C ASN A 186 -36.10 9.38 -20.03
N ALA A 187 -35.00 8.99 -19.38
CA ALA A 187 -34.99 8.71 -17.95
C ALA A 187 -35.16 9.96 -17.08
N VAL A 188 -34.71 11.13 -17.55
CA VAL A 188 -34.74 12.38 -16.78
C VAL A 188 -35.82 13.37 -17.24
N ALA A 189 -36.78 12.95 -18.06
CA ALA A 189 -37.78 13.83 -18.65
C ALA A 189 -38.52 14.67 -17.58
N GLY A 190 -38.40 16.00 -17.69
CA GLY A 190 -39.03 16.95 -16.75
C GLY A 190 -38.28 17.16 -15.44
N ILE A 191 -37.06 16.64 -15.29
CA ILE A 191 -36.22 16.79 -14.09
C ILE A 191 -35.13 17.84 -14.37
N SER A 192 -35.07 18.91 -13.57
CA SER A 192 -34.00 19.92 -13.59
C SER A 192 -32.86 19.56 -12.64
N ASP A 193 -33.22 19.20 -11.40
CA ASP A 193 -32.31 18.95 -10.29
C ASP A 193 -31.26 17.86 -10.60
N PRO A 194 -29.95 18.14 -10.48
CA PRO A 194 -28.89 17.20 -10.80
C PRO A 194 -28.91 15.95 -9.91
N TYR A 195 -29.34 16.05 -8.65
CA TYR A 195 -29.46 14.89 -7.78
C TYR A 195 -30.59 13.95 -8.23
N GLN A 196 -31.77 14.48 -8.56
CA GLN A 196 -32.88 13.70 -9.10
C GLN A 196 -32.53 13.11 -10.48
N LYS A 197 -31.81 13.84 -11.34
CA LYS A 197 -31.29 13.31 -12.61
C LYS A 197 -30.38 12.11 -12.35
N ALA A 198 -29.38 12.27 -11.49
CA ALA A 198 -28.45 11.20 -11.14
C ALA A 198 -29.16 9.98 -10.57
N ARG A 199 -30.18 10.20 -9.73
CA ARG A 199 -30.99 9.14 -9.12
C ARG A 199 -31.87 8.40 -10.13
N ALA A 200 -32.51 9.12 -11.05
CA ALA A 200 -33.33 8.55 -12.11
C ALA A 200 -32.47 7.71 -13.07
N LEU A 201 -31.31 8.23 -13.46
CA LEU A 201 -30.34 7.53 -14.28
C LEU A 201 -29.76 6.29 -13.59
N PHE A 202 -29.48 6.38 -12.29
CA PHE A 202 -29.01 5.23 -11.49
C PHE A 202 -30.01 4.09 -11.60
N SER A 203 -31.29 4.36 -11.34
CA SER A 203 -32.35 3.36 -11.47
C SER A 203 -32.49 2.86 -12.92
N ALA A 204 -32.42 3.74 -13.92
CA ALA A 204 -32.59 3.36 -15.31
C ALA A 204 -31.50 2.37 -15.76
N VAL A 205 -30.22 2.69 -15.50
CA VAL A 205 -29.08 1.83 -15.84
C VAL A 205 -29.14 0.50 -15.09
N ASN A 206 -29.39 0.56 -13.78
CA ASN A 206 -29.45 -0.60 -12.90
C ASN A 206 -30.52 -1.62 -13.34
N LEU A 207 -31.71 -1.12 -13.70
CA LEU A 207 -32.82 -1.96 -14.18
C LEU A 207 -32.62 -2.44 -15.61
N TYR A 208 -31.97 -1.64 -16.46
CA TYR A 208 -31.72 -1.98 -17.85
C TYR A 208 -30.68 -3.10 -18.01
N LEU A 209 -29.58 -3.06 -17.26
CA LEU A 209 -28.44 -3.94 -17.45
C LEU A 209 -28.53 -5.23 -16.63
N ASN A 210 -28.14 -6.37 -17.19
CA ASN A 210 -27.89 -7.61 -16.43
C ASN A 210 -26.40 -7.85 -16.21
N TYR A 211 -26.04 -8.33 -15.02
CA TYR A 211 -24.63 -8.56 -14.68
C TYR A 211 -24.07 -9.80 -15.41
N SER A 212 -22.97 -9.62 -16.14
CA SER A 212 -22.31 -10.67 -16.94
C SER A 212 -20.78 -10.51 -16.94
N ASN A 213 -20.07 -11.54 -16.49
CA ASN A 213 -18.60 -11.62 -16.58
C ASN A 213 -18.09 -12.07 -17.95
N ALA A 214 -18.98 -12.44 -18.88
CA ALA A 214 -18.61 -12.95 -20.21
C ALA A 214 -18.40 -11.84 -21.25
N ASP A 215 -18.81 -10.61 -20.91
CA ASP A 215 -18.83 -9.50 -21.84
C ASP A 215 -17.44 -8.85 -21.93
N THR A 216 -16.88 -8.74 -23.13
CA THR A 216 -15.51 -8.23 -23.34
C THR A 216 -15.46 -6.72 -23.56
N ASP A 217 -16.37 -6.16 -24.37
CA ASP A 217 -16.47 -4.71 -24.60
C ASP A 217 -17.36 -4.05 -23.54
N GLN A 218 -16.74 -3.27 -22.67
CA GLN A 218 -17.38 -2.53 -21.59
C GLN A 218 -17.60 -1.05 -21.92
N SER A 219 -17.43 -0.61 -23.18
CA SER A 219 -17.77 0.75 -23.58
C SER A 219 -19.26 1.03 -23.30
N ALA A 220 -19.57 2.29 -22.98
CA ALA A 220 -20.94 2.73 -22.68
C ALA A 220 -21.90 2.41 -23.83
N SER A 221 -21.46 2.59 -25.08
CA SER A 221 -22.25 2.27 -26.27
C SER A 221 -22.52 0.78 -26.41
N ALA A 222 -21.49 -0.07 -26.31
CA ALA A 222 -21.66 -1.52 -26.43
C ALA A 222 -22.51 -2.07 -25.28
N THR A 223 -22.35 -1.51 -24.08
CA THR A 223 -23.13 -1.87 -22.89
C THR A 223 -24.60 -1.51 -23.07
N LEU A 224 -24.89 -0.31 -23.61
CA LEU A 224 -26.26 0.09 -23.93
C LEU A 224 -26.87 -0.80 -25.01
N ASP A 225 -26.14 -1.11 -26.08
CA ASP A 225 -26.67 -1.94 -27.17
C ASP A 225 -26.97 -3.38 -26.72
N ARG A 226 -26.15 -3.92 -25.80
CA ARG A 226 -26.23 -5.30 -25.33
C ARG A 226 -27.20 -5.51 -24.17
N GLY A 227 -27.35 -4.54 -23.28
CA GLY A 227 -28.15 -4.69 -22.06
C GLY A 227 -27.51 -5.58 -20.98
N SER A 228 -26.20 -5.84 -21.05
CA SER A 228 -25.44 -6.57 -20.03
C SER A 228 -24.00 -6.06 -19.93
N ALA A 229 -23.42 -6.18 -18.73
CA ALA A 229 -22.04 -5.78 -18.44
C ALA A 229 -21.58 -6.33 -17.08
N TYR A 230 -20.30 -6.18 -16.74
CA TYR A 230 -19.84 -6.22 -15.35
C TYR A 230 -19.62 -4.79 -14.82
N CYS A 231 -19.09 -4.62 -13.60
CA CYS A 231 -18.99 -3.32 -12.91
C CYS A 231 -18.44 -2.17 -13.79
N GLN A 232 -17.48 -2.43 -14.67
CA GLN A 232 -16.92 -1.44 -15.60
C GLN A 232 -17.96 -0.92 -16.60
N GLY A 233 -18.74 -1.78 -17.26
CA GLY A 233 -19.76 -1.32 -18.22
C GLY A 233 -20.93 -0.62 -17.54
N TYR A 234 -21.32 -1.05 -16.33
CA TYR A 234 -22.28 -0.32 -15.50
C TYR A 234 -21.79 1.10 -15.19
N THR A 235 -20.53 1.22 -14.79
CA THR A 235 -19.85 2.49 -14.51
C THR A 235 -19.83 3.36 -15.76
N ASN A 236 -19.34 2.84 -16.89
CA ASN A 236 -19.21 3.56 -18.15
C ASN A 236 -20.54 4.07 -18.68
N LEU A 237 -21.59 3.24 -18.68
CA LEU A 237 -22.91 3.64 -19.15
C LEU A 237 -23.52 4.70 -18.25
N TYR A 238 -23.48 4.51 -16.92
CA TYR A 238 -24.02 5.49 -15.98
C TYR A 238 -23.31 6.83 -16.07
N LEU A 239 -21.98 6.81 -16.14
CA LEU A 239 -21.12 7.97 -16.31
C LEU A 239 -21.43 8.72 -17.61
N ALA A 240 -21.54 8.02 -18.74
CA ALA A 240 -21.88 8.63 -20.02
C ALA A 240 -23.28 9.26 -19.99
N CYS A 241 -24.26 8.61 -19.34
CA CYS A 241 -25.61 9.15 -19.18
C CYS A 241 -25.65 10.43 -18.33
N LEU A 242 -24.90 10.47 -17.22
CA LEU A 242 -24.80 11.66 -16.36
C LEU A 242 -24.26 12.86 -17.16
N ARG A 243 -23.15 12.64 -17.86
CA ARG A 243 -22.51 13.68 -18.69
C ARG A 243 -23.42 14.15 -19.82
N ALA A 244 -24.16 13.23 -20.45
CA ALA A 244 -25.11 13.55 -21.52
C ALA A 244 -26.25 14.49 -21.08
N VAL A 245 -26.58 14.52 -19.78
CA VAL A 245 -27.62 15.40 -19.21
C VAL A 245 -27.05 16.59 -18.42
N GLY A 246 -25.73 16.85 -18.58
CA GLY A 246 -25.04 17.98 -17.97
C GLY A 246 -24.71 17.80 -16.49
N VAL A 247 -24.62 16.56 -15.99
CA VAL A 247 -24.13 16.28 -14.64
C VAL A 247 -22.66 15.88 -14.73
N ALA A 248 -21.79 16.69 -14.12
CA ALA A 248 -20.36 16.40 -14.06
C ALA A 248 -20.13 15.12 -13.25
N ALA A 249 -19.38 14.18 -13.82
CA ALA A 249 -19.20 12.86 -13.23
C ALA A 249 -17.83 12.28 -13.58
N ARG A 250 -17.26 11.48 -12.67
CA ARG A 250 -15.98 10.78 -12.83
C ARG A 250 -16.06 9.33 -12.40
N GLN A 251 -15.21 8.51 -12.99
CA GLN A 251 -14.99 7.14 -12.53
C GLN A 251 -14.08 7.14 -11.32
N GLN A 252 -14.38 6.25 -10.38
CA GLN A 252 -13.51 5.82 -9.31
C GLN A 252 -13.17 4.34 -9.50
N SER A 253 -12.01 3.92 -9.01
CA SER A 253 -11.52 2.55 -9.14
C SER A 253 -10.79 2.11 -7.88
N GLY A 254 -10.67 0.80 -7.71
CA GLY A 254 -9.93 0.19 -6.62
C GLY A 254 -10.47 -1.19 -6.30
N TYR A 255 -10.61 -1.48 -5.01
CA TYR A 255 -10.96 -2.80 -4.53
C TYR A 255 -12.22 -2.77 -3.66
N LEU A 256 -13.10 -3.74 -3.89
CA LEU A 256 -14.31 -3.94 -3.11
C LEU A 256 -14.18 -5.21 -2.28
N TYR A 257 -13.78 -5.07 -1.02
CA TYR A 257 -13.67 -6.22 -0.12
C TYR A 257 -14.97 -6.44 0.68
N MET A 258 -15.52 -7.66 0.63
CA MET A 258 -16.70 -8.07 1.37
C MET A 258 -16.34 -9.24 2.30
N PRO A 259 -15.98 -8.99 3.58
CA PRO A 259 -15.48 -10.04 4.48
C PRO A 259 -16.38 -11.28 4.59
N GLN A 260 -17.70 -11.09 4.52
CA GLN A 260 -18.67 -12.18 4.61
C GLN A 260 -18.83 -13.00 3.32
N LYS A 261 -18.45 -12.44 2.16
CA LYS A 261 -18.61 -13.09 0.85
C LYS A 261 -17.28 -13.60 0.27
N HIS A 262 -16.19 -12.89 0.54
CA HIS A 262 -14.86 -13.18 -0.02
C HIS A 262 -14.08 -14.11 0.92
N THR A 263 -14.63 -15.30 1.17
CA THR A 263 -14.09 -16.27 2.13
C THR A 263 -13.45 -17.50 1.47
N THR A 264 -13.59 -17.63 0.15
CA THR A 264 -13.13 -18.79 -0.62
C THR A 264 -11.70 -18.62 -1.14
N VAL A 265 -11.12 -19.70 -1.66
CA VAL A 265 -9.76 -19.71 -2.25
C VAL A 265 -9.59 -18.82 -3.49
N GLU A 266 -10.70 -18.41 -4.10
CA GLU A 266 -10.74 -17.43 -5.20
C GLU A 266 -10.27 -16.06 -4.70
N TYR A 267 -10.62 -15.69 -3.47
CA TYR A 267 -10.33 -14.40 -2.86
C TYR A 267 -9.21 -14.45 -1.82
N ILE A 268 -8.98 -15.61 -1.17
CA ILE A 268 -8.01 -15.75 -0.09
C ILE A 268 -6.98 -16.83 -0.48
N ASP A 269 -5.70 -16.51 -0.38
CA ASP A 269 -4.62 -17.50 -0.41
C ASP A 269 -4.70 -18.39 0.84
N ALA A 270 -5.03 -19.67 0.63
CA ALA A 270 -5.21 -20.64 1.70
C ALA A 270 -3.92 -20.96 2.48
N VAL A 271 -2.74 -20.68 1.92
CA VAL A 271 -1.45 -20.95 2.57
C VAL A 271 -1.08 -19.81 3.53
N ASN A 272 -1.22 -18.57 3.05
CA ASN A 272 -0.70 -17.39 3.75
C ASN A 272 -1.79 -16.53 4.39
N GLY A 273 -3.07 -16.84 4.18
CA GLY A 273 -4.22 -16.06 4.67
C GLY A 273 -4.36 -14.67 4.04
N ARG A 274 -3.69 -14.44 2.90
CA ARG A 274 -3.64 -13.15 2.20
C ARG A 274 -4.85 -12.98 1.30
N ILE A 275 -5.48 -11.80 1.32
CA ILE A 275 -6.62 -11.51 0.44
C ILE A 275 -6.07 -11.03 -0.91
N LYS A 276 -6.46 -11.67 -2.01
CA LYS A 276 -5.98 -11.39 -3.38
C LYS A 276 -6.68 -10.15 -3.93
N LEU A 277 -5.92 -9.07 -4.16
CA LEU A 277 -6.49 -7.80 -4.64
C LEU A 277 -7.06 -7.93 -6.06
N ASN A 278 -6.44 -8.72 -6.93
CA ASN A 278 -6.89 -8.90 -8.32
C ASN A 278 -8.31 -9.48 -8.42
N SER A 279 -8.76 -10.24 -7.42
CA SER A 279 -10.12 -10.80 -7.37
C SER A 279 -11.14 -9.81 -6.78
N LEU A 280 -10.70 -8.63 -6.33
CA LEU A 280 -11.54 -7.63 -5.66
C LEU A 280 -11.76 -6.37 -6.49
N ARG A 281 -11.22 -6.31 -7.70
CA ARG A 281 -11.28 -5.12 -8.56
C ARG A 281 -12.70 -4.64 -8.74
N HIS A 282 -12.88 -3.33 -8.65
CA HIS A 282 -14.19 -2.73 -8.75
C HIS A 282 -14.08 -1.28 -9.19
N THR A 283 -15.07 -0.83 -9.96
CA THR A 283 -15.22 0.57 -10.37
C THR A 283 -16.59 1.08 -9.98
N TRP A 284 -16.66 2.36 -9.66
CA TRP A 284 -17.91 3.05 -9.33
C TRP A 284 -17.84 4.50 -9.83
N VAL A 285 -18.92 5.25 -9.63
CA VAL A 285 -19.03 6.63 -10.11
C VAL A 285 -19.07 7.60 -8.94
N GLU A 286 -18.45 8.77 -9.12
CA GLU A 286 -18.80 9.96 -8.37
C GLU A 286 -19.41 11.00 -9.30
N PHE A 287 -20.52 11.61 -8.89
CA PHE A 287 -21.14 12.72 -9.60
C PHE A 287 -21.11 13.96 -8.73
N PHE A 288 -20.91 15.12 -9.35
CA PHE A 288 -20.83 16.38 -8.63
C PHE A 288 -22.23 16.97 -8.43
N LEU A 289 -22.49 17.51 -7.25
CA LEU A 289 -23.71 18.23 -6.92
C LEU A 289 -23.39 19.68 -6.57
N PRO A 290 -24.17 20.66 -7.09
CA PRO A 290 -24.02 22.06 -6.70
C PRO A 290 -24.10 22.19 -5.18
N GLN A 291 -23.21 22.99 -4.61
CA GLN A 291 -23.15 23.27 -3.16
C GLN A 291 -22.84 22.09 -2.22
N ILE A 292 -22.69 20.87 -2.76
CA ILE A 292 -22.45 19.66 -1.96
C ILE A 292 -21.08 19.05 -2.28
N GLY A 293 -20.71 18.97 -3.56
CA GLY A 293 -19.48 18.33 -4.01
C GLY A 293 -19.69 16.95 -4.63
N TRP A 294 -18.63 16.13 -4.66
CA TRP A 294 -18.67 14.79 -5.21
C TRP A 294 -19.48 13.83 -4.35
N VAL A 295 -20.38 13.07 -4.99
CA VAL A 295 -21.27 12.10 -4.37
C VAL A 295 -21.07 10.73 -5.02
N ALA A 296 -20.76 9.73 -4.20
CA ALA A 296 -20.53 8.36 -4.66
C ALA A 296 -21.83 7.64 -5.03
N ALA A 297 -21.80 6.89 -6.12
CA ALA A 297 -22.84 5.95 -6.52
C ALA A 297 -22.25 4.74 -7.27
N ASP A 298 -22.74 3.56 -6.95
CA ASP A 298 -22.39 2.32 -7.63
C ASP A 298 -23.63 1.65 -8.24
N PRO A 299 -23.84 1.79 -9.56
CA PRO A 299 -25.02 1.29 -10.26
C PRO A 299 -25.03 -0.24 -10.43
N THR A 300 -23.99 -0.96 -9.98
CA THR A 300 -23.83 -2.41 -10.20
C THR A 300 -24.85 -3.25 -9.45
N PHE A 301 -25.30 -2.80 -8.27
CA PHE A 301 -26.02 -3.66 -7.34
C PHE A 301 -27.53 -3.49 -7.41
N THR A 302 -28.22 -4.63 -7.50
CA THR A 302 -29.68 -4.73 -7.62
C THR A 302 -30.15 -5.83 -6.67
N TYR A 303 -31.42 -5.81 -6.27
CA TYR A 303 -32.04 -6.96 -5.61
C TYR A 303 -33.23 -7.46 -6.43
N THR A 304 -33.46 -8.77 -6.38
CA THR A 304 -34.58 -9.41 -7.06
C THR A 304 -35.55 -9.98 -6.05
N TYR A 305 -36.84 -9.83 -6.31
CA TYR A 305 -37.90 -10.39 -5.48
C TYR A 305 -38.91 -11.12 -6.36
N GLU A 306 -39.28 -12.34 -5.96
CA GLU A 306 -40.26 -13.14 -6.70
C GLU A 306 -41.67 -12.86 -6.17
N MET A 307 -42.55 -12.38 -7.05
CA MET A 307 -43.97 -12.19 -6.77
C MET A 307 -44.80 -12.97 -7.77
N ASN A 308 -45.59 -13.93 -7.27
CA ASN A 308 -46.49 -14.75 -8.09
C ASN A 308 -45.80 -15.44 -9.27
N GLY A 309 -44.58 -15.95 -9.08
CA GLY A 309 -43.79 -16.61 -10.12
C GLY A 309 -43.08 -15.67 -11.10
N ILE A 310 -43.13 -14.35 -10.87
CA ILE A 310 -42.42 -13.35 -11.67
C ILE A 310 -41.30 -12.77 -10.82
N VAL A 311 -40.05 -12.93 -11.30
CA VAL A 311 -38.88 -12.27 -10.70
C VAL A 311 -38.88 -10.81 -11.13
N GLN A 312 -39.09 -9.91 -10.17
CA GLN A 312 -38.94 -8.47 -10.37
C GLN A 312 -37.59 -8.01 -9.84
N LYS A 313 -36.99 -7.05 -10.54
CA LYS A 313 -35.69 -6.46 -10.21
C LYS A 313 -35.88 -5.03 -9.74
N PHE A 314 -35.13 -4.65 -8.71
CA PHE A 314 -35.22 -3.33 -8.06
C PHE A 314 -33.82 -2.73 -7.85
N PRO A 315 -33.69 -1.39 -7.94
CA PRO A 315 -32.43 -0.73 -7.59
C PRO A 315 -32.13 -0.87 -6.11
N ASP A 316 -30.88 -1.17 -5.76
CA ASP A 316 -30.42 -1.10 -4.38
C ASP A 316 -29.92 0.32 -4.05
N TRP A 317 -30.78 1.09 -3.40
CA TRP A 317 -30.50 2.49 -3.04
C TRP A 317 -29.42 2.65 -1.97
N ASN A 318 -28.96 1.58 -1.34
CA ASN A 318 -27.85 1.64 -0.39
C ASN A 318 -26.51 2.00 -1.04
N TYR A 319 -26.41 1.93 -2.36
CA TYR A 319 -25.23 2.32 -3.14
C TYR A 319 -25.45 3.56 -4.00
N PHE A 320 -26.44 4.37 -3.66
CA PHE A 320 -26.63 5.69 -4.24
C PHE A 320 -26.51 6.74 -3.13
N ALA A 321 -25.52 7.64 -3.24
CA ALA A 321 -25.15 8.58 -2.17
C ALA A 321 -24.86 7.88 -0.83
N SER A 322 -24.25 6.68 -0.90
CA SER A 322 -23.87 5.89 0.27
C SER A 322 -22.88 4.78 -0.12
N ILE A 323 -21.96 4.48 0.80
CA ILE A 323 -21.09 3.31 0.83
C ILE A 323 -21.33 2.63 2.18
N THR A 324 -21.95 1.44 2.17
CA THR A 324 -22.38 0.78 3.41
C THR A 324 -21.30 -0.04 4.10
N GLY A 325 -21.47 -0.23 5.41
CA GLY A 325 -20.58 -0.98 6.29
C GLY A 325 -20.44 -2.48 6.04
N GLU A 326 -21.08 -3.06 5.03
CA GLU A 326 -20.85 -4.46 4.62
C GLU A 326 -19.81 -4.60 3.50
N ARG A 327 -19.50 -3.48 2.83
CA ARG A 327 -18.57 -3.39 1.70
C ARG A 327 -17.44 -2.44 2.06
N ARG A 328 -16.21 -2.86 1.83
CA ARG A 328 -15.00 -2.06 2.08
C ARG A 328 -14.56 -1.52 0.72
N TYR A 329 -14.89 -0.27 0.44
CA TYR A 329 -14.36 0.42 -0.74
C TYR A 329 -12.97 0.91 -0.42
N ILE A 330 -11.99 0.33 -1.08
CA ILE A 330 -10.57 0.63 -0.91
C ILE A 330 -10.16 1.30 -2.20
N PHE A 331 -10.04 2.62 -2.16
CA PHE A 331 -9.66 3.40 -3.34
C PHE A 331 -8.23 3.04 -3.74
N PHE A 332 -8.06 2.75 -5.03
CA PHE A 332 -6.77 2.59 -5.67
C PHE A 332 -6.96 2.87 -7.15
N ARG A 333 -6.22 3.81 -7.71
CA ARG A 333 -6.34 4.11 -9.14
C ARG A 333 -5.70 2.99 -9.95
N GLU A 334 -6.51 2.29 -10.74
CA GLU A 334 -6.00 1.30 -11.69
C GLU A 334 -5.46 2.03 -12.93
N GLY A 335 -4.27 1.63 -13.38
CA GLY A 335 -3.78 2.02 -14.70
C GLY A 335 -4.57 1.30 -15.80
N THR A 336 -4.54 1.83 -17.03
CA THR A 336 -5.06 1.10 -18.20
C THR A 336 -3.95 0.90 -19.23
N LEU A 337 -3.82 -0.33 -19.74
CA LEU A 337 -2.99 -0.64 -20.90
C LEU A 337 -3.90 -1.21 -21.98
N ASN A 338 -3.91 -0.61 -23.16
CA ASN A 338 -4.77 -1.03 -24.28
C ASN A 338 -6.27 -1.12 -23.93
N GLY A 339 -6.74 -0.30 -22.99
CA GLY A 339 -8.14 -0.28 -22.56
C GLY A 339 -8.53 -1.36 -21.54
N GLU A 340 -7.58 -2.19 -21.08
CA GLU A 340 -7.78 -3.10 -19.96
C GLU A 340 -7.23 -2.49 -18.67
N SER A 341 -8.00 -2.52 -17.59
CA SER A 341 -7.54 -2.11 -16.27
C SER A 341 -6.45 -3.07 -15.78
N ILE A 342 -5.24 -2.57 -15.61
CA ILE A 342 -4.12 -3.32 -15.03
C ILE A 342 -3.72 -2.66 -13.71
N ASP A 343 -3.24 -3.47 -12.75
CA ASP A 343 -2.90 -2.93 -11.41
C ASP A 343 -1.79 -1.87 -11.53
N PHE A 344 -0.93 -2.02 -12.54
CA PHE A 344 0.23 -1.18 -12.78
C PHE A 344 0.57 -1.21 -14.27
N THR A 345 0.41 -0.08 -14.97
CA THR A 345 1.19 0.15 -16.20
C THR A 345 2.61 0.42 -15.74
N ALA A 346 3.51 -0.55 -15.95
CA ALA A 346 4.92 -0.30 -15.79
C ALA A 346 5.55 -0.15 -17.17
N ASP A 347 6.11 1.03 -17.40
CA ASP A 347 6.91 1.30 -18.58
C ASP A 347 8.34 0.82 -18.30
N PHE A 348 8.87 0.03 -19.23
CA PHE A 348 10.22 -0.52 -19.13
C PHE A 348 11.09 -0.01 -20.27
N SER A 349 12.28 0.45 -19.91
CA SER A 349 13.39 0.61 -20.84
C SER A 349 14.60 -0.15 -20.30
N SER A 350 15.40 -0.77 -21.17
CA SER A 350 16.64 -1.44 -20.76
C SER A 350 17.62 -1.54 -21.91
N ILE A 351 18.91 -1.61 -21.59
CA ILE A 351 19.99 -1.85 -22.55
C ILE A 351 20.47 -3.30 -22.38
N GLY A 352 20.14 -4.14 -23.36
CA GLY A 352 20.42 -5.57 -23.32
C GLY A 352 19.52 -6.34 -22.34
N GLY A 353 19.56 -7.67 -22.45
CA GLY A 353 18.65 -8.54 -21.70
C GLY A 353 17.22 -8.56 -22.24
N GLU A 354 16.32 -9.28 -21.55
CA GLU A 354 14.89 -9.33 -21.85
C GLU A 354 14.11 -9.17 -20.54
N ILE A 355 13.54 -8.00 -20.29
CA ILE A 355 12.86 -7.67 -19.04
C ILE A 355 11.36 -7.98 -19.11
N SER A 356 10.84 -8.59 -18.06
CA SER A 356 9.40 -8.67 -17.79
C SER A 356 9.13 -8.32 -16.34
N ALA A 357 7.93 -7.84 -16.04
CA ALA A 357 7.44 -7.73 -14.67
C ALA A 357 6.17 -8.56 -14.46
N SER A 358 6.01 -9.06 -13.24
CA SER A 358 4.75 -9.62 -12.76
C SER A 358 4.35 -8.94 -11.46
N PHE A 359 3.06 -8.68 -11.30
CA PHE A 359 2.50 -7.99 -10.14
C PHE A 359 1.75 -8.97 -9.27
N ASN A 360 2.09 -9.02 -7.98
CA ASN A 360 1.35 -9.76 -6.98
C ASN A 360 0.80 -8.77 -5.96
N SER A 361 -0.52 -8.59 -5.96
CA SER A 361 -1.19 -7.61 -5.12
C SER A 361 -2.05 -8.33 -4.07
N TYR A 362 -1.88 -7.98 -2.80
CA TYR A 362 -2.67 -8.54 -1.71
C TYR A 362 -2.99 -7.52 -0.62
N LEU A 363 -4.09 -7.79 0.09
CA LEU A 363 -4.59 -7.00 1.20
C LEU A 363 -4.36 -7.73 2.52
N LEU A 364 -3.87 -7.00 3.51
CA LEU A 364 -3.71 -7.45 4.89
C LEU A 364 -4.60 -6.60 5.82
N PRO A 365 -5.42 -7.21 6.70
CA PRO A 365 -6.14 -6.46 7.73
C PRO A 365 -5.17 -5.82 8.75
N GLY A 366 -5.34 -4.52 9.03
CA GLY A 366 -4.51 -3.75 9.96
C GLY A 366 -3.34 -3.00 9.30
N SER A 367 -2.49 -2.39 10.11
CA SER A 367 -1.29 -1.66 9.70
C SER A 367 -0.05 -2.55 9.73
N HIS A 368 0.56 -2.76 8.55
CA HIS A 368 1.69 -3.67 8.31
C HIS A 368 2.82 -2.97 7.56
N LEU A 369 3.24 -1.80 8.05
CA LEU A 369 4.52 -1.19 7.67
C LEU A 369 5.65 -1.80 8.49
N ALA A 370 6.80 -2.04 7.87
CA ALA A 370 8.01 -2.33 8.62
C ALA A 370 8.37 -1.08 9.43
N SER A 371 8.73 -1.28 10.70
CA SER A 371 9.09 -0.17 11.58
C SER A 371 10.35 0.58 11.12
N PHE A 372 11.14 0.01 10.22
CA PHE A 372 12.37 0.58 9.67
C PHE A 372 12.59 0.16 8.21
N ASN A 373 13.08 1.08 7.38
CA ASN A 373 13.24 0.88 5.94
C ASN A 373 14.30 -0.18 5.61
N ASP A 374 15.31 -0.34 6.46
CA ASP A 374 16.38 -1.33 6.30
C ASP A 374 16.01 -2.74 6.78
N LEU A 375 14.73 -2.98 7.10
CA LEU A 375 14.19 -4.30 7.41
C LEU A 375 13.31 -4.86 6.32
N GLU A 376 13.10 -4.13 5.22
CA GLU A 376 12.22 -4.60 4.17
C GLU A 376 12.81 -5.81 3.43
N GLY A 377 12.06 -6.91 3.41
CA GLY A 377 12.56 -8.20 2.92
C GLY A 377 13.63 -8.87 3.81
N HIS A 378 13.97 -8.27 4.95
CA HIS A 378 14.96 -8.82 5.86
C HIS A 378 14.38 -9.97 6.69
N TRP A 379 15.07 -11.11 6.78
CA TRP A 379 14.59 -12.33 7.47
C TRP A 379 14.23 -12.12 8.96
N ALA A 380 14.80 -11.09 9.60
CA ALA A 380 14.54 -10.75 10.99
C ALA A 380 13.40 -9.72 11.18
N ALA A 381 12.73 -9.27 10.11
CA ALA A 381 11.75 -8.18 10.17
C ALA A 381 10.67 -8.40 11.23
N ASP A 382 10.06 -9.59 11.27
CA ASP A 382 9.00 -9.91 12.24
C ASP A 382 9.53 -9.92 13.69
N ALA A 383 10.71 -10.50 13.91
CA ALA A 383 11.34 -10.52 15.24
C ALA A 383 11.73 -9.11 15.71
N VAL A 384 12.22 -8.27 14.80
CA VAL A 384 12.53 -6.88 15.09
C VAL A 384 11.26 -6.09 15.38
N ALA A 385 10.19 -6.28 14.59
CA ALA A 385 8.90 -5.65 14.83
C ALA A 385 8.33 -6.03 16.20
N TYR A 386 8.40 -7.30 16.59
CA TYR A 386 8.04 -7.76 17.93
C TYR A 386 8.87 -7.03 19.01
N CYS A 387 10.19 -7.02 18.86
CA CYS A 387 11.09 -6.41 19.85
C CYS A 387 10.85 -4.90 19.99
N VAL A 388 10.56 -4.20 18.91
CA VAL A 388 10.35 -2.74 18.91
C VAL A 388 8.98 -2.39 19.49
N ARG A 389 7.93 -3.14 19.11
CA ARG A 389 6.58 -2.97 19.66
C ARG A 389 6.54 -3.16 21.18
N ASN A 390 7.33 -4.10 21.68
CA ASN A 390 7.42 -4.38 23.12
C ASN A 390 8.51 -3.55 23.83
N GLY A 391 9.07 -2.52 23.17
CA GLY A 391 10.03 -1.61 23.79
C GLY A 391 11.41 -2.21 24.08
N LEU A 392 11.71 -3.44 23.64
CA LEU A 392 12.99 -4.11 23.84
C LEU A 392 14.09 -3.40 23.04
N PHE A 393 13.79 -3.09 21.78
CA PHE A 393 14.70 -2.40 20.87
C PHE A 393 14.15 -1.03 20.45
N THR A 394 15.08 -0.15 20.09
CA THR A 394 14.80 1.09 19.35
C THR A 394 15.61 1.07 18.05
N GLY A 395 15.18 1.85 17.07
CA GLY A 395 15.98 2.14 15.88
C GLY A 395 17.28 2.87 16.24
N VAL A 396 18.26 2.80 15.35
CA VAL A 396 19.44 3.68 15.40
C VAL A 396 19.11 5.08 14.87
N SER A 397 17.97 5.20 14.17
CA SER A 397 17.29 6.45 13.83
C SER A 397 15.78 6.19 13.77
N THR A 398 15.00 7.20 13.43
CA THR A 398 13.54 7.07 13.23
C THR A 398 13.19 6.14 12.06
N THR A 399 14.08 5.93 11.10
CA THR A 399 13.81 5.16 9.87
C THR A 399 14.73 3.97 9.66
N LYS A 400 15.75 3.77 10.52
CA LYS A 400 16.71 2.65 10.42
C LYS A 400 16.87 1.86 11.69
N PHE A 401 16.90 0.54 11.55
CA PHE A 401 17.21 -0.41 12.61
C PHE A 401 18.69 -0.78 12.68
N ALA A 402 19.40 -0.79 11.56
CA ALA A 402 20.74 -1.35 11.35
C ALA A 402 20.84 -2.86 11.72
N PRO A 403 20.16 -3.76 10.98
CA PRO A 403 20.08 -5.18 11.33
C PRO A 403 21.44 -5.89 11.42
N ASP A 404 22.40 -5.50 10.58
CA ASP A 404 23.72 -6.13 10.51
C ASP A 404 24.77 -5.52 11.45
N GLN A 405 24.43 -4.45 12.17
CA GLN A 405 25.35 -3.86 13.14
C GLN A 405 25.55 -4.82 14.32
N ALA A 406 26.81 -5.07 14.67
CA ALA A 406 27.17 -5.91 15.82
C ALA A 406 26.74 -5.25 17.15
N MET A 407 26.29 -6.06 18.10
CA MET A 407 25.87 -5.58 19.42
C MET A 407 27.00 -5.63 20.43
N THR A 408 27.06 -4.61 21.29
CA THR A 408 27.97 -4.58 22.44
C THR A 408 27.39 -5.32 23.64
N ARG A 409 28.24 -5.66 24.61
CA ARG A 409 27.84 -6.22 25.90
C ARG A 409 26.85 -5.31 26.64
N ALA A 410 27.07 -3.99 26.62
CA ALA A 410 26.15 -3.01 27.20
C ALA A 410 24.77 -3.01 26.52
N MET A 411 24.73 -3.08 25.18
CA MET A 411 23.47 -3.19 24.46
C MET A 411 22.73 -4.49 24.82
N PHE A 412 23.45 -5.61 24.94
CA PHE A 412 22.85 -6.91 25.25
C PHE A 412 22.22 -6.94 26.66
N VAL A 413 22.92 -6.47 27.70
CA VAL A 413 22.34 -6.42 29.06
C VAL A 413 21.14 -5.48 29.14
N THR A 414 21.14 -4.40 28.36
CA THR A 414 20.01 -3.46 28.27
C THR A 414 18.75 -4.15 27.74
N VAL A 415 18.87 -4.90 26.64
CA VAL A 415 17.71 -5.56 26.04
C VAL A 415 17.24 -6.77 26.87
N MET A 416 18.13 -7.43 27.62
CA MET A 416 17.74 -8.47 28.60
C MET A 416 16.98 -7.87 29.79
N GLY A 417 17.43 -6.73 30.32
CA GLY A 417 16.72 -6.04 31.39
C GLY A 417 15.35 -5.52 30.95
N ARG A 418 15.22 -5.00 29.73
CA ARG A 418 13.92 -4.64 29.15
C ARG A 418 13.01 -5.85 28.95
N LEU A 419 13.58 -7.00 28.57
CA LEU A 419 12.84 -8.25 28.47
C LEU A 419 12.30 -8.69 29.84
N PHE A 420 13.08 -8.53 30.91
CA PHE A 420 12.59 -8.76 32.27
C PHE A 420 11.46 -7.79 32.64
N GLU A 421 11.63 -6.48 32.37
CA GLU A 421 10.59 -5.47 32.61
C GLU A 421 9.28 -5.78 31.87
N MET A 422 9.38 -6.37 30.68
CA MET A 422 8.24 -6.85 29.89
C MET A 422 7.55 -8.09 30.49
N LEU A 423 8.31 -9.02 31.08
CA LEU A 423 7.80 -10.32 31.52
C LEU A 423 7.36 -10.37 32.99
N ASP A 424 8.14 -9.77 33.90
CA ASP A 424 8.08 -10.06 35.34
C ASP A 424 8.01 -8.79 36.22
N GLY A 425 8.30 -7.61 35.67
CA GLY A 425 8.03 -6.32 36.33
C GLY A 425 9.21 -5.35 36.39
N GLU A 426 8.97 -4.17 36.96
CA GLU A 426 9.89 -3.03 36.92
C GLU A 426 11.22 -3.28 37.64
N ILE A 427 12.34 -2.97 36.98
CA ILE A 427 13.67 -3.00 37.59
C ILE A 427 13.91 -1.68 38.35
N ALA A 428 14.02 -1.79 39.67
CA ALA A 428 14.30 -0.64 40.53
C ALA A 428 15.71 -0.05 40.26
N ALA A 429 15.79 1.28 40.15
CA ALA A 429 17.05 2.01 39.91
C ALA A 429 17.88 2.24 41.19
N ASN A 430 17.72 1.43 42.23
CA ASN A 430 18.29 1.65 43.57
C ASN A 430 19.59 0.88 43.85
N SER A 431 20.08 0.10 42.88
CA SER A 431 21.32 -0.69 43.01
C SER A 431 22.53 -0.01 42.36
N ASN A 432 23.64 -0.01 43.11
CA ASN A 432 24.94 0.54 42.69
C ASN A 432 25.97 -0.54 42.33
N SER A 433 25.55 -1.79 42.09
CA SER A 433 26.47 -2.90 41.83
C SER A 433 27.33 -2.72 40.58
N MET A 434 26.93 -1.87 39.64
CA MET A 434 27.77 -1.46 38.50
C MET A 434 28.99 -0.63 38.89
N LEU A 435 29.02 0.03 40.07
CA LEU A 435 30.14 0.85 40.54
C LEU A 435 31.40 0.06 40.86
N GLN A 436 31.33 -1.28 40.90
CA GLN A 436 32.52 -2.12 41.06
C GLN A 436 33.42 -2.11 39.81
N PHE A 437 32.88 -1.66 38.66
CA PHE A 437 33.61 -1.59 37.39
C PHE A 437 34.08 -0.16 37.13
N ARG A 438 35.38 -0.01 36.81
CA ARG A 438 36.00 1.31 36.62
C ARG A 438 35.72 1.94 35.26
N ASP A 439 35.24 1.16 34.30
CA ASP A 439 34.96 1.55 32.92
C ASP A 439 33.46 1.82 32.68
N ILE A 440 32.70 2.06 33.75
CA ILE A 440 31.26 2.32 33.68
C ILE A 440 30.96 3.73 34.17
N ASP A 441 30.26 4.49 33.32
CA ASP A 441 29.61 5.74 33.70
C ASP A 441 28.27 5.43 34.40
N PRO A 442 28.08 5.84 35.67
CA PRO A 442 26.82 5.69 36.39
C PRO A 442 25.59 6.29 35.67
N GLY A 443 25.81 7.32 34.83
CA GLY A 443 24.76 7.96 34.04
C GLY A 443 24.46 7.27 32.70
N ALA A 444 25.19 6.20 32.35
CA ALA A 444 25.00 5.52 31.08
C ALA A 444 23.62 4.84 30.99
N TYR A 445 23.05 4.80 29.78
CA TYR A 445 21.73 4.21 29.52
C TYR A 445 21.59 2.74 29.99
N TYR A 446 22.71 2.02 30.05
CA TYR A 446 22.77 0.62 30.46
C TYR A 446 23.05 0.42 31.94
N ALA A 447 23.36 1.48 32.71
CA ALA A 447 23.84 1.36 34.09
C ALA A 447 22.84 0.65 35.01
N LYS A 448 21.55 1.02 34.93
CA LYS A 448 20.49 0.35 35.74
C LYS A 448 20.38 -1.14 35.41
N TYR A 449 20.46 -1.49 34.13
CA TYR A 449 20.32 -2.86 33.65
C TYR A 449 21.56 -3.69 33.96
N LEU A 450 22.74 -3.07 33.95
CA LEU A 450 23.98 -3.70 34.37
C LEU A 450 23.97 -3.99 35.87
N SER A 451 23.60 -3.02 36.72
CA SER A 451 23.44 -3.23 38.16
C SER A 451 22.52 -4.42 38.46
N TRP A 452 21.32 -4.43 37.86
CA TRP A 452 20.37 -5.53 38.02
C TRP A 452 20.93 -6.88 37.51
N SER A 453 21.61 -6.89 36.36
CA SER A 453 22.18 -8.12 35.81
C SER A 453 23.27 -8.71 36.72
N VAL A 454 24.04 -7.86 37.38
CA VAL A 454 25.06 -8.27 38.36
C VAL A 454 24.42 -8.79 39.64
N ASP A 455 23.41 -8.09 40.18
CA ASP A 455 22.72 -8.48 41.41
C ASP A 455 22.07 -9.86 41.29
N ASN A 456 21.53 -10.15 40.10
CA ASN A 456 20.92 -11.44 39.79
C ASN A 456 21.93 -12.46 39.25
N SER A 457 23.23 -12.18 39.32
CA SER A 457 24.30 -13.06 38.88
C SER A 457 24.20 -13.50 37.41
N LEU A 458 23.54 -12.73 36.55
CA LEU A 458 23.38 -13.00 35.13
C LEU A 458 24.67 -12.72 34.35
N ILE A 459 25.48 -11.77 34.81
CA ILE A 459 26.72 -11.36 34.16
C ILE A 459 27.78 -10.93 35.18
N ALA A 460 29.05 -11.09 34.80
CA ALA A 460 30.22 -10.58 35.53
C ALA A 460 31.16 -9.80 34.59
N GLY A 461 32.03 -8.98 35.19
CA GLY A 461 33.14 -8.32 34.47
C GLY A 461 34.28 -9.29 34.17
N TYR A 462 35.37 -8.76 33.62
CA TYR A 462 36.52 -9.60 33.20
C TYR A 462 37.45 -10.03 34.34
N GLY A 463 37.19 -9.57 35.57
CA GLY A 463 38.01 -9.90 36.75
C GLY A 463 39.20 -8.95 36.98
N ASP A 464 39.46 -8.04 36.06
CA ASP A 464 40.44 -6.95 36.19
C ASP A 464 39.82 -5.66 36.77
N GLY A 465 38.52 -5.68 37.09
CA GLY A 465 37.73 -4.52 37.51
C GLY A 465 37.13 -3.73 36.36
N CYS A 466 37.10 -4.29 35.14
CA CYS A 466 36.40 -3.75 33.98
C CYS A 466 35.22 -4.66 33.58
N PHE A 467 34.18 -4.07 32.99
CA PHE A 467 33.04 -4.79 32.42
C PHE A 467 33.16 -4.97 30.89
N GLY A 468 33.79 -4.04 30.19
CA GLY A 468 33.88 -3.98 28.74
C GLY A 468 32.55 -3.61 28.06
N PRO A 469 31.94 -2.44 28.35
CA PRO A 469 30.59 -2.12 27.84
C PRO A 469 30.52 -2.00 26.32
N ASN A 470 31.62 -1.59 25.67
CA ASN A 470 31.71 -1.38 24.23
C ASN A 470 32.22 -2.62 23.47
N ASP A 471 32.67 -3.66 24.18
CA ASP A 471 33.12 -4.88 23.52
C ASP A 471 31.92 -5.62 22.92
N LEU A 472 32.14 -6.29 21.80
CA LEU A 472 31.09 -7.04 21.14
C LEU A 472 30.68 -8.26 21.98
N VAL A 473 29.38 -8.49 22.11
CA VAL A 473 28.87 -9.67 22.82
C VAL A 473 29.03 -10.90 21.95
N THR A 474 29.62 -11.95 22.50
CA THR A 474 29.82 -13.22 21.79
C THR A 474 28.62 -14.16 21.98
N ARG A 475 28.42 -15.09 21.04
CA ARG A 475 27.32 -16.07 21.11
C ARG A 475 27.33 -16.92 22.38
N GLN A 476 28.50 -17.35 22.86
CA GLN A 476 28.59 -18.13 24.10
C GLN A 476 28.28 -17.30 25.37
N GLN A 477 28.60 -16.00 25.36
CA GLN A 477 28.21 -15.09 26.45
C GLN A 477 26.69 -14.90 26.47
N MET A 478 26.07 -14.67 25.31
CA MET A 478 24.61 -14.57 25.22
C MET A 478 23.92 -15.84 25.72
N ALA A 479 24.39 -17.01 25.30
CA ALA A 479 23.83 -18.29 25.71
C ALA A 479 23.89 -18.49 27.23
N LYS A 480 25.02 -18.12 27.86
CA LYS A 480 25.16 -18.18 29.32
C LYS A 480 24.19 -17.24 30.04
N ILE A 481 24.06 -16.00 29.58
CA ILE A 481 23.18 -15.00 30.19
C ILE A 481 21.71 -15.44 30.07
N ILE A 482 21.29 -15.91 28.89
CA ILE A 482 19.92 -16.38 28.64
C ILE A 482 19.58 -17.58 29.53
N PHE A 483 20.51 -18.52 29.70
CA PHE A 483 20.32 -19.67 30.58
C PHE A 483 20.11 -19.28 32.04
N LEU A 484 20.93 -18.36 32.55
CA LEU A 484 20.77 -17.83 33.92
C LEU A 484 19.47 -17.02 34.05
N PHE A 485 19.13 -16.26 33.01
CA PHE A 485 17.89 -15.49 32.95
C PHE A 485 16.65 -16.38 33.00
N ALA A 486 16.66 -17.52 32.28
CA ALA A 486 15.57 -18.48 32.35
C ALA A 486 15.36 -19.02 33.78
N GLY A 487 16.46 -19.34 34.48
CA GLY A 487 16.41 -19.74 35.89
C GLY A 487 15.88 -18.65 36.81
N LEU A 488 16.29 -17.39 36.59
CA LEU A 488 15.77 -16.23 37.31
C LEU A 488 14.25 -16.09 37.15
N THR A 489 13.74 -16.34 35.93
CA THR A 489 12.29 -16.30 35.62
C THR A 489 11.55 -17.61 35.97
N GLY A 490 12.13 -18.46 36.81
CA GLY A 490 11.45 -19.65 37.36
C GLY A 490 11.43 -20.88 36.46
N LYS A 491 12.18 -20.92 35.34
CA LYS A 491 12.32 -22.15 34.55
C LYS A 491 13.29 -23.12 35.21
N ASP A 492 12.96 -24.41 35.15
CA ASP A 492 13.89 -25.46 35.57
C ASP A 492 15.04 -25.59 34.56
N ILE A 493 16.25 -25.28 35.02
CA ILE A 493 17.49 -25.32 34.24
C ILE A 493 18.44 -26.43 34.73
N SER A 494 18.03 -27.22 35.72
CA SER A 494 18.87 -28.26 36.36
C SER A 494 19.24 -29.41 35.42
N ALA A 495 18.42 -29.65 34.39
CA ALA A 495 18.63 -30.70 33.39
C ALA A 495 19.86 -30.48 32.49
N TYR A 496 20.47 -29.28 32.50
CA TYR A 496 21.58 -28.93 31.62
C TYR A 496 22.95 -28.93 32.31
N ASP A 497 23.06 -29.51 33.50
CA ASP A 497 24.34 -29.62 34.21
C ASP A 497 25.30 -30.59 33.50
N GLY A 498 26.33 -30.06 32.85
CA GLY A 498 27.31 -30.87 32.11
C GLY A 498 26.83 -31.34 30.74
N ALA A 499 25.92 -30.60 30.10
CA ALA A 499 25.33 -30.96 28.81
C ALA A 499 26.39 -31.30 27.74
N TYR A 500 26.24 -32.47 27.11
CA TYR A 500 27.02 -32.83 25.92
C TYR A 500 26.55 -32.00 24.72
N LEU A 501 27.47 -31.31 24.06
CA LEU A 501 27.18 -30.46 22.91
C LEU A 501 27.49 -31.21 21.62
N GLY A 502 26.50 -31.40 20.77
CA GLY A 502 26.64 -32.08 19.48
C GLY A 502 27.29 -31.26 18.36
N PHE A 503 27.85 -30.09 18.67
CA PHE A 503 28.47 -29.20 17.69
C PHE A 503 29.90 -29.64 17.33
N ALA A 504 30.28 -29.44 16.06
CA ALA A 504 31.60 -29.79 15.53
C ALA A 504 32.73 -28.92 16.14
N ASP A 505 32.41 -27.71 16.58
CA ASP A 505 33.30 -26.77 17.27
C ASP A 505 33.06 -26.73 18.79
N SER A 506 32.49 -27.81 19.36
CA SER A 506 32.24 -27.89 20.80
C SER A 506 33.48 -27.69 21.67
N ALA A 507 34.68 -28.05 21.16
CA ALA A 507 35.96 -27.83 21.84
C ALA A 507 36.34 -26.35 21.98
N ASP A 508 35.80 -25.46 21.14
CA ASP A 508 36.06 -24.01 21.18
C ASP A 508 35.10 -23.27 22.13
N ILE A 509 34.09 -23.97 22.65
CA ILE A 509 33.13 -23.43 23.60
C ILE A 509 33.81 -23.43 24.99
N ALA A 510 33.75 -22.30 25.69
CA ALA A 510 34.31 -22.27 27.03
C ALA A 510 33.45 -23.08 28.01
N LEU A 511 34.09 -23.82 28.92
CA LEU A 511 33.40 -24.72 29.86
C LEU A 511 32.29 -24.02 30.67
N TRP A 512 32.49 -22.75 31.03
CA TRP A 512 31.48 -21.96 31.77
C TRP A 512 30.20 -21.69 30.97
N ALA A 513 30.25 -21.79 29.64
CA ALA A 513 29.12 -21.56 28.73
C ALA A 513 28.36 -22.84 28.37
N TYR A 514 28.90 -24.03 28.66
CA TYR A 514 28.36 -25.32 28.16
C TYR A 514 26.86 -25.49 28.43
N ASN A 515 26.46 -25.35 29.69
CA ASN A 515 25.05 -25.50 30.09
C ASN A 515 24.16 -24.50 29.36
N GLY A 516 24.65 -23.27 29.14
CA GLY A 516 23.89 -22.24 28.44
C GLY A 516 23.75 -22.50 26.95
N VAL A 517 24.82 -23.00 26.31
CA VAL A 517 24.75 -23.43 24.90
C VAL A 517 23.81 -24.61 24.74
N GLY A 518 23.90 -25.61 25.64
CA GLY A 518 23.02 -26.78 25.64
C GLY A 518 21.55 -26.38 25.76
N TYR A 519 21.22 -25.55 26.76
CA TYR A 519 19.88 -25.01 26.96
C TYR A 519 19.36 -24.24 25.75
N CYS A 520 20.14 -23.28 25.25
CA CYS A 520 19.69 -22.43 24.15
C CYS A 520 19.49 -23.20 22.85
N ASN A 521 20.29 -24.23 22.59
CA ASN A 521 20.12 -25.08 21.41
C ASN A 521 18.91 -26.00 21.55
N ASP A 522 18.78 -26.68 22.70
CA ASP A 522 17.67 -27.62 22.96
C ASP A 522 16.30 -26.92 22.92
N ARG A 523 16.21 -25.70 23.46
CA ARG A 523 14.99 -24.88 23.42
C ARG A 523 14.79 -24.11 22.11
N GLY A 524 15.67 -24.27 21.13
CA GLY A 524 15.59 -23.56 19.83
C GLY A 524 15.80 -22.05 19.91
N ILE A 525 16.32 -21.52 21.03
CA ILE A 525 16.57 -20.09 21.23
C ILE A 525 17.74 -19.62 20.37
N ILE A 526 18.88 -20.30 20.48
CA ILE A 526 20.06 -20.06 19.63
C ILE A 526 20.28 -21.30 18.78
N ILE A 527 20.11 -21.13 17.47
CA ILE A 527 20.30 -22.20 16.49
C ILE A 527 21.76 -22.20 16.01
N GLY A 528 22.27 -23.39 15.70
CA GLY A 528 23.57 -23.59 15.07
C GLY A 528 23.68 -22.98 13.67
N MET A 529 24.90 -22.91 13.18
CA MET A 529 25.29 -22.40 11.87
C MET A 529 25.58 -23.56 10.89
N PRO A 530 25.62 -23.29 9.56
CA PRO A 530 26.01 -24.28 8.57
C PRO A 530 27.32 -24.98 8.93
N GLY A 531 27.40 -26.29 8.67
CA GLY A 531 28.55 -27.12 9.06
C GLY A 531 28.48 -27.67 10.49
N ASN A 532 27.31 -27.63 11.14
CA ASN A 532 27.10 -28.08 12.52
C ASN A 532 27.97 -27.30 13.53
N LEU A 533 28.05 -25.98 13.36
CA LEU A 533 28.88 -25.10 14.18
C LEU A 533 28.02 -24.28 15.15
N PHE A 534 28.51 -24.04 16.37
CA PHE A 534 27.92 -23.05 17.28
C PHE A 534 28.49 -21.65 17.06
N ALA A 535 29.78 -21.56 16.69
CA ALA A 535 30.59 -20.36 16.55
C ALA A 535 30.67 -19.51 17.86
N PRO A 536 31.27 -20.04 18.95
CA PRO A 536 31.16 -19.46 20.28
C PRO A 536 31.70 -18.03 20.42
N ALA A 537 32.80 -17.72 19.74
CA ALA A 537 33.45 -16.41 19.80
C ALA A 537 32.88 -15.38 18.81
N LEU A 538 31.98 -15.78 17.91
CA LEU A 538 31.45 -14.88 16.89
C LEU A 538 30.53 -13.83 17.54
N PRO A 539 30.70 -12.54 17.24
CA PRO A 539 29.76 -11.50 17.62
C PRO A 539 28.37 -11.71 17.00
N ALA A 540 27.33 -11.22 17.68
CA ALA A 540 25.98 -11.22 17.13
C ALA A 540 25.56 -9.83 16.62
N THR A 541 24.81 -9.83 15.52
CA THR A 541 24.19 -8.63 14.97
C THR A 541 22.89 -8.27 15.69
N ARG A 542 22.42 -7.03 15.55
CA ARG A 542 21.14 -6.57 16.11
C ARG A 542 19.96 -7.43 15.65
N ALA A 543 19.93 -7.85 14.39
CA ALA A 543 18.91 -8.75 13.86
C ALA A 543 18.94 -10.15 14.51
N GLN A 544 20.15 -10.70 14.72
CA GLN A 544 20.31 -11.99 15.40
C GLN A 544 19.85 -11.91 16.85
N VAL A 545 20.21 -10.85 17.58
CA VAL A 545 19.78 -10.67 18.97
C VAL A 545 18.28 -10.44 19.07
N ALA A 546 17.67 -9.63 18.19
CA ALA A 546 16.22 -9.46 18.16
C ALA A 546 15.48 -10.80 17.94
N THR A 547 16.01 -11.65 17.06
CA THR A 547 15.47 -13.00 16.82
C THR A 547 15.62 -13.91 18.02
N ILE A 548 16.78 -13.86 18.69
CA ILE A 548 17.05 -14.61 19.92
C ILE A 548 16.07 -14.19 21.02
N LEU A 549 15.89 -12.89 21.27
CA LEU A 549 14.97 -12.39 22.30
C LEU A 549 13.51 -12.75 22.00
N HIS A 550 13.08 -12.66 20.75
CA HIS A 550 11.73 -13.04 20.35
C HIS A 550 11.47 -14.52 20.68
N ARG A 551 12.43 -15.41 20.41
CA ARG A 551 12.34 -16.84 20.77
C ARG A 551 12.42 -17.05 22.28
N THR A 552 13.32 -16.36 22.97
CA THR A 552 13.43 -16.42 24.44
C THR A 552 12.10 -16.04 25.09
N ALA A 553 11.46 -14.95 24.65
CA ALA A 553 10.16 -14.55 25.17
C ALA A 553 9.09 -15.63 24.98
N GLY A 554 9.03 -16.26 23.80
CA GLY A 554 8.13 -17.39 23.54
C GLY A 554 8.36 -18.57 24.48
N VAL A 555 9.61 -19.02 24.62
CA VAL A 555 9.99 -20.14 25.51
C VAL A 555 9.70 -19.84 26.99
N LEU A 556 9.79 -18.57 27.40
CA LEU A 556 9.54 -18.20 28.79
C LEU A 556 8.05 -18.05 29.12
N GLN A 557 7.20 -17.82 28.14
CA GLN A 557 5.75 -17.69 28.30
C GLN A 557 5.00 -19.04 28.29
N GLU A 558 5.62 -20.10 27.80
CA GLU A 558 5.17 -21.51 27.92
C GLU A 558 5.39 -22.07 29.33
#